data_AF-A0A851A7T2-F1
#
_entry.id   AF-A0A851A7T2-F1
#
_cell.length_a   1.000
_cell.length_b   1.000
_cell.length_c   1.000
_cell.angle_alpha   90.00
_cell.angle_beta   90.00
_cell.angle_gamma   90.00
#
_symmetry.space_group_name_H-M   'P 1'
#
loop_
_entity.id
_entity.type
_entity.pdbx_description
1 polymer ?
#
loop_
_entity_poly.entity_id
_entity_poly.type
_entity_poly.pdbx_seq_one_letter_code
_entity_poly.pdbx_strand_id
1 'polypeptide(L)'
;MRTLIILTLLAVLVMAATCYESHESMESHEYLNPFINRQRANDFIQGDTRLEAISQDRIRKRIKTHLERQREICEDYRPCENYAFQHGYAAAYRHYFGRRRTK
;
A
#
# COMPACT_ATOMS: atom_id res chain seq x y z
N MET A 1 42.70 1.44 -35.81
CA MET A 1 42.46 0.92 -34.44
C MET A 1 42.04 2.01 -33.47
N ARG A 2 42.84 3.08 -33.30
CA ARG A 2 42.56 4.17 -32.33
C ARG A 2 41.25 4.93 -32.58
N THR A 3 40.94 5.20 -33.85
CA THR A 3 39.69 5.86 -34.26
C THR A 3 38.45 5.03 -33.98
N LEU A 4 38.52 3.72 -34.22
CA LEU A 4 37.44 2.78 -33.91
C LEU A 4 37.18 2.72 -32.40
N ILE A 5 38.23 2.71 -31.59
CA ILE A 5 38.12 2.73 -30.12
C ILE A 5 37.45 4.02 -29.62
N ILE A 6 37.76 5.16 -30.23
CA ILE A 6 37.15 6.44 -29.87
C ILE A 6 35.65 6.44 -30.23
N LEU A 7 35.30 5.92 -31.41
CA LEU A 7 33.91 5.84 -31.86
C LEU A 7 33.08 4.88 -30.99
N THR A 8 33.64 3.73 -30.59
CA THR A 8 32.93 2.79 -29.70
C THR A 8 32.72 3.39 -28.31
N LEU A 9 33.70 4.10 -27.76
CA LEU A 9 33.55 4.80 -26.47
C LEU A 9 32.47 5.87 -26.52
N LEU A 10 32.42 6.67 -27.60
CA LEU A 10 31.38 7.67 -27.79
C LEU A 10 29.98 7.04 -27.89
N ALA A 11 29.84 5.94 -28.63
CA ALA A 11 28.57 5.24 -28.75
C ALA A 11 28.08 4.69 -27.39
N VAL A 12 28.98 4.13 -26.58
CA VAL A 12 28.65 3.64 -25.23
C VAL A 12 28.23 4.79 -24.30
N LEU A 13 28.91 5.94 -24.36
CA LEU A 13 28.56 7.11 -23.57
C LEU A 13 27.18 7.68 -23.93
N VAL A 14 26.86 7.76 -25.23
CA VAL A 14 25.55 8.20 -25.70
C VAL A 14 24.46 7.25 -25.20
N MET A 15 24.65 5.93 -25.36
CA MET A 15 23.70 4.93 -24.86
C MET A 15 23.48 5.04 -23.34
N ALA A 16 24.55 5.19 -22.56
CA ALA A 16 24.43 5.36 -21.11
C ALA A 16 23.66 6.63 -20.73
N ALA A 17 23.93 7.76 -21.40
CA ALA A 17 23.26 9.01 -21.14
C ALA A 17 21.77 9.00 -21.53
N THR A 18 21.41 8.34 -22.63
CA THR A 18 20.02 8.30 -23.12
C THR A 18 19.18 7.21 -22.46
N CYS A 19 19.79 6.11 -22.03
CA CYS A 19 19.07 4.99 -21.39
C CYS A 19 18.96 5.13 -19.87
N TYR A 20 19.73 6.03 -19.24
CA TYR A 20 19.66 6.26 -17.78
C TYR A 20 18.35 6.97 -17.36
N GLU A 21 17.71 7.71 -18.28
CA GLU A 21 16.49 8.47 -18.00
C GLU A 21 15.20 7.68 -18.31
N SER A 22 15.28 6.39 -18.66
CA SER A 22 14.09 5.53 -18.84
C SER A 22 13.50 5.11 -17.49
N HIS A 23 13.19 6.09 -16.65
CA HIS A 23 12.38 5.95 -15.44
C HIS A 23 10.87 5.83 -15.75
N GLU A 24 10.49 5.65 -17.02
CA GLU A 24 9.08 5.52 -17.45
C GLU A 24 8.38 4.26 -16.92
N SER A 25 9.11 3.24 -16.47
CA SER A 25 8.50 2.04 -15.87
C SER A 25 8.18 2.15 -14.38
N MET A 26 8.34 3.33 -13.77
CA MET A 26 7.93 3.56 -12.37
C MET A 26 6.43 3.92 -12.25
N GLU A 27 5.59 3.33 -13.13
CA GLU A 27 4.15 3.55 -13.21
C GLU A 27 3.35 2.76 -12.15
N SER A 28 3.96 2.44 -11.01
CA SER A 28 3.24 1.91 -9.85
C SER A 28 3.92 2.34 -8.57
N HIS A 29 3.66 3.58 -8.15
CA HIS A 29 3.85 4.03 -6.77
C HIS A 29 2.89 3.31 -5.78
N GLU A 30 2.46 2.09 -6.08
CA GLU A 30 1.72 1.19 -5.18
C GLU A 30 2.65 0.36 -4.29
N TYR A 31 3.96 0.66 -4.29
CA TYR A 31 4.99 -0.16 -3.62
C TYR A 31 4.79 -0.34 -2.10
N LEU A 32 3.94 0.46 -1.46
CA LEU A 32 3.72 0.36 -0.01
C LEU A 32 2.35 -0.20 0.39
N ASN A 33 1.32 -0.15 -0.47
CA ASN A 33 -0.02 -0.65 -0.15
C ASN A 33 -0.85 -0.85 -1.45
N PRO A 34 -0.61 -1.94 -2.20
CA PRO A 34 -1.41 -2.26 -3.39
C PRO A 34 -2.84 -2.67 -3.04
N PHE A 35 -3.12 -2.92 -1.75
CA PHE A 35 -4.44 -3.28 -1.26
C PHE A 35 -5.09 -2.07 -0.59
N ILE A 36 -6.17 -1.60 -1.20
CA ILE A 36 -7.05 -0.60 -0.61
C ILE A 36 -7.82 -1.22 0.58
N ASN A 37 -7.95 -0.48 1.69
CA ASN A 37 -8.74 -0.93 2.84
C ASN A 37 -10.15 -1.32 2.35
N ARG A 38 -10.69 -2.42 2.87
CA ARG A 38 -12.02 -2.95 2.52
C ARG A 38 -13.12 -1.89 2.62
N GLN A 39 -13.00 -0.94 3.54
CA GLN A 39 -13.97 0.17 3.66
C GLN A 39 -13.96 1.08 2.43
N ARG A 40 -12.78 1.43 1.92
CA ARG A 40 -12.61 2.26 0.72
C ARG A 40 -12.85 1.46 -0.56
N ALA A 41 -12.59 0.16 -0.55
CA ALA A 41 -12.90 -0.73 -1.67
C ALA A 41 -14.40 -0.75 -1.99
N ASN A 42 -15.26 -0.65 -0.97
CA ASN A 42 -16.70 -0.71 -1.14
C ASN A 42 -17.27 0.51 -1.90
N ASP A 43 -16.53 1.63 -1.92
CA ASP A 43 -16.92 2.83 -2.68
C ASP A 43 -16.89 2.59 -4.21
N PHE A 44 -16.19 1.55 -4.67
CA PHE A 44 -16.05 1.21 -6.09
C PHE A 44 -17.07 0.16 -6.58
N ILE A 45 -17.93 -0.39 -5.72
CA ILE A 45 -18.94 -1.37 -6.13
C ILE A 45 -20.09 -0.66 -6.88
N GLN A 46 -20.43 -1.17 -8.08
CA GLN A 46 -21.44 -0.64 -9.01
C GLN A 46 -22.81 -0.37 -8.37
N GLY A 47 -23.51 0.63 -8.92
CA GLY A 47 -24.77 1.17 -8.39
C GLY A 47 -25.91 0.16 -8.25
N ASP A 48 -26.00 -0.83 -9.14
CA ASP A 48 -27.14 -1.76 -9.20
C ASP A 48 -27.20 -2.72 -8.00
N THR A 49 -26.07 -3.05 -7.38
CA THR A 49 -25.99 -3.88 -6.16
C THR A 49 -25.74 -3.05 -4.91
N ARG A 50 -25.71 -1.72 -5.02
CA ARG A 50 -25.28 -0.82 -3.94
C ARG A 50 -26.11 -0.97 -2.66
N LEU A 51 -27.43 -1.13 -2.77
CA LEU A 51 -28.30 -1.26 -1.59
C LEU A 51 -28.05 -2.58 -0.83
N GLU A 52 -27.83 -3.66 -1.57
CA GLU A 52 -27.52 -4.97 -1.01
C GLU A 52 -26.08 -5.00 -0.45
N ALA A 53 -25.12 -4.42 -1.17
CA ALA A 53 -23.76 -4.25 -0.69
C ALA A 53 -23.71 -3.45 0.61
N ILE A 54 -24.46 -2.33 0.72
CA ILE A 54 -24.57 -1.53 1.94
C ILE A 54 -25.19 -2.35 3.08
N SER A 55 -26.24 -3.13 2.81
CA SER A 55 -26.91 -3.92 3.86
C SER A 55 -26.01 -5.04 4.39
N GLN A 56 -25.32 -5.76 3.50
CA GLN A 56 -24.33 -6.78 3.85
C GLN A 56 -23.15 -6.18 4.63
N ASP A 57 -22.66 -5.00 4.22
CA ASP A 57 -21.60 -4.30 4.93
C ASP A 57 -22.00 -3.86 6.33
N ARG A 58 -23.24 -3.41 6.52
CA ARG A 58 -23.78 -3.05 7.85
C ARG A 58 -23.86 -4.27 8.77
N ILE A 59 -24.35 -5.39 8.25
CA ILE A 59 -24.41 -6.66 9.00
C ILE A 59 -23.00 -7.11 9.37
N ARG A 60 -22.09 -7.12 8.39
CA ARG A 60 -20.70 -7.50 8.59
C ARG A 60 -20.00 -6.59 9.60
N LYS A 61 -20.14 -5.26 9.51
CA LYS A 61 -19.62 -4.29 10.49
C LYS A 61 -20.12 -4.57 11.92
N ARG A 62 -21.36 -5.05 12.07
CA ARG A 62 -21.92 -5.43 13.38
C ARG A 62 -21.33 -6.73 13.93
N ILE A 63 -21.00 -7.69 13.06
CA ILE A 63 -20.49 -9.03 13.44
C ILE A 63 -18.96 -9.08 13.54
N LYS A 64 -18.24 -7.99 13.24
CA LYS A 64 -16.77 -7.92 13.32
C LYS A 64 -16.22 -8.38 14.67
N THR A 65 -15.20 -9.23 14.61
CA THR A 65 -14.47 -9.65 15.80
C THR A 65 -13.68 -8.49 16.40
N HIS A 66 -13.36 -8.57 17.69
CA HIS A 66 -12.52 -7.55 18.34
C HIS A 66 -11.15 -7.43 17.66
N LEU A 67 -10.57 -8.55 17.23
CA LEU A 67 -9.29 -8.57 16.51
C LEU A 67 -9.38 -7.88 15.15
N GLU A 68 -10.44 -8.14 14.38
CA GLU A 68 -10.67 -7.49 13.08
C GLU A 68 -10.84 -5.98 13.26
N ARG A 69 -11.55 -5.54 14.32
CA ARG A 69 -11.67 -4.11 14.63
C ARG A 69 -10.33 -3.48 15.01
N GLN A 70 -9.51 -4.15 15.82
CA GLN A 70 -8.17 -3.66 16.18
C GLN A 70 -7.26 -3.54 14.95
N ARG A 71 -7.34 -4.50 14.04
CA ARG A 71 -6.63 -4.47 12.77
C ARG A 71 -7.06 -3.28 11.92
N GLU A 72 -8.35 -3.06 11.73
CA GLU A 72 -8.85 -1.92 10.95
C GLU A 72 -8.39 -0.57 11.53
N ILE A 73 -8.42 -0.41 12.86
CA ILE A 73 -7.89 0.80 13.51
C ILE A 73 -6.39 1.00 13.24
N CYS A 74 -5.63 -0.09 13.16
CA CYS A 74 -4.20 -0.04 12.87
C CYS A 74 -3.93 0.28 11.39
N GLU A 75 -4.72 -0.27 10.46
CA GLU A 75 -4.66 0.04 9.03
C GLU A 75 -5.03 1.52 8.76
N ASP A 76 -5.95 2.09 9.54
CA ASP A 76 -6.31 3.52 9.43
C ASP A 76 -5.22 4.48 9.98
N TYR A 77 -4.23 3.96 10.71
CA TYR A 77 -3.13 4.74 11.29
C TYR A 77 -1.77 4.28 10.75
N ARG A 78 -1.28 4.95 9.71
CA ARG A 78 -0.01 4.65 9.00
C ARG A 78 1.18 4.23 9.88
N PRO A 79 1.47 4.87 11.03
CA PRO A 79 2.56 4.41 11.89
C PRO A 79 2.32 3.02 12.50
N CYS A 80 1.07 2.68 12.84
CA CYS A 80 0.69 1.34 13.30
C CYS A 80 0.75 0.33 12.17
N GLU A 81 0.22 0.67 11.00
CA GLU A 81 0.29 -0.18 9.80
C GLU A 81 1.73 -0.53 9.43
N ASN A 82 2.62 0.46 9.36
CA ASN A 82 4.04 0.27 9.07
C ASN A 82 4.73 -0.66 10.08
N TYR A 83 4.41 -0.50 11.36
CA TYR A 83 4.93 -1.35 12.43
C TYR A 83 4.33 -2.77 12.38
N ALA A 84 3.08 -2.90 11.96
CA ALA A 84 2.39 -4.18 11.82
C ALA A 84 3.01 -5.07 10.74
N PHE A 85 3.62 -4.51 9.69
CA PHE A 85 4.35 -5.30 8.70
C PHE A 85 5.52 -6.09 9.29
N GLN A 86 6.15 -5.58 10.35
CA GLN A 86 7.31 -6.23 10.98
C GLN A 86 6.92 -7.04 12.23
N HIS A 87 5.95 -6.57 13.01
CA HIS A 87 5.62 -7.14 14.33
C HIS A 87 4.21 -7.74 14.42
N GLY A 88 3.41 -7.61 13.37
CA GLY A 88 2.02 -8.05 13.33
C GLY A 88 1.04 -7.06 13.99
N TYR A 89 -0.22 -7.13 13.55
CA TYR A 89 -1.28 -6.20 13.96
C TYR A 89 -1.58 -6.20 15.46
N ALA A 90 -1.51 -7.35 16.14
CA ALA A 90 -1.79 -7.41 17.58
C ALA A 90 -0.74 -6.66 18.41
N ALA A 91 0.55 -6.81 18.05
CA ALA A 91 1.65 -6.10 18.70
C ALA A 91 1.64 -4.61 18.35
N ALA A 92 1.42 -4.27 17.07
CA ALA A 92 1.31 -2.90 16.60
C ALA A 92 0.16 -2.15 17.30
N TYR A 93 -1.03 -2.77 17.37
CA TYR A 93 -2.18 -2.17 18.04
C TYR A 93 -1.87 -1.89 19.51
N ARG A 94 -1.23 -2.84 20.22
CA ARG A 94 -0.84 -2.64 21.62
C ARG A 94 0.21 -1.54 21.78
N HIS A 95 1.16 -1.44 20.85
CA HIS A 95 2.21 -0.43 20.88
C HIS A 95 1.65 0.99 20.78
N TYR A 96 0.73 1.24 19.85
CA TYR A 96 0.17 2.58 19.61
C TYR A 96 -1.10 2.89 20.40
N PHE A 97 -1.99 1.91 20.59
CA PHE A 97 -3.31 2.10 21.21
C PHE A 97 -3.47 1.42 22.58
N GLY A 98 -2.53 0.55 22.97
CA GLY A 98 -2.58 -0.16 24.25
C GLY A 98 -2.27 0.70 25.48
N ARG A 99 -1.76 1.93 25.30
CA ARG A 99 -1.28 2.79 26.40
C ARG A 99 -2.35 3.65 27.11
N ARG A 100 -3.65 3.51 26.83
CA ARG A 100 -4.70 4.19 27.61
C ARG A 100 -5.93 3.32 27.86
N ARG A 101 -5.88 2.57 28.96
CA ARG A 101 -7.03 2.31 29.84
C ARG A 101 -6.58 2.38 31.30
N THR A 102 -6.09 3.53 31.72
CA THR A 102 -6.19 3.95 33.12
C THR A 102 -7.41 4.86 33.22
N LYS A 103 -8.51 4.29 33.70
CA LYS A 103 -9.62 5.05 34.27
C LYS A 103 -9.96 4.41 35.60
#